data_AF-A0A6I2YHF3-F1
#
_entry.id   AF-A0A6I2YHF3-F1
#
_cell.length_a   1.000
_cell.length_b   1.000
_cell.length_c   1.000
_cell.angle_alpha   90.00
_cell.angle_beta   90.00
_cell.angle_gamma   90.00
#
_symmetry.space_group_name_H-M   'P 1'
#
loop_
_entity.id
_entity.type
_entity.pdbx_description
1 polymer ?
#
loop_
_entity_poly.entity_id
_entity_poly.type
_entity_poly.pdbx_seq_one_letter_code
_entity_poly.pdbx_strand_id
1 'polypeptide(L)' 'MKKIRIAVLGLGWMGQAHSRSALRIPSLFPERAFNPELVVCSDTDASR' A
#
# COMPACT_ATOMS: atom_id res chain seq x y z
N MET A 1 -8.39 16.07 -1.45
CA MET A 1 -7.39 15.43 -0.56
C MET A 1 -6.13 15.08 -1.35
N LYS A 2 -4.93 15.36 -0.84
CA LYS A 2 -3.66 15.09 -1.55
C LYS A 2 -3.38 13.59 -1.59
N LYS A 3 -2.96 13.07 -2.75
CA LYS A 3 -2.67 11.65 -2.96
C LYS A 3 -1.23 11.30 -2.59
N ILE A 4 -1.05 10.20 -1.88
CA ILE A 4 0.27 9.59 -1.63
C ILE A 4 0.28 8.26 -2.37
N ARG A 5 1.11 8.19 -3.42
CA ARG A 5 1.26 6.99 -4.24
C ARG A 5 2.33 6.11 -3.64
N ILE A 6 1.97 4.87 -3.34
CA ILE A 6 2.81 3.90 -2.65
C ILE A 6 3.24 2.83 -3.66
N ALA A 7 4.52 2.53 -3.67
CA ALA A 7 5.10 1.36 -4.32
C ALA A 7 5.60 0.39 -3.24
N VAL A 8 5.25 -0.88 -3.37
CA VAL A 8 5.77 -1.95 -2.49
C VAL A 8 6.76 -2.80 -3.29
N LEU A 9 8.00 -2.88 -2.79
CA LEU A 9 9.07 -3.67 -3.38
C LEU A 9 9.37 -4.85 -2.45
N GLY A 10 9.17 -6.06 -2.96
CA GLY A 10 9.19 -7.31 -2.20
C GLY A 10 7.82 -7.65 -1.62
N LEU A 11 7.25 -8.77 -2.08
CA LEU A 11 5.90 -9.27 -1.77
C LEU A 11 5.91 -10.47 -0.80
N GLY A 12 7.00 -10.60 -0.03
CA GLY A 12 7.04 -11.45 1.16
C GLY A 12 6.11 -10.95 2.28
N TRP A 13 6.24 -11.52 3.48
CA TRP A 13 5.33 -11.24 4.60
C TRP A 13 5.17 -9.74 4.92
N MET A 14 6.27 -8.97 4.90
CA MET A 14 6.22 -7.52 5.15
C MET A 14 5.57 -6.76 4.01
N GLY A 15 5.85 -7.09 2.74
CA GLY A 15 5.19 -6.48 1.60
C GLY A 15 3.67 -6.62 1.66
N GLN A 16 3.20 -7.81 2.03
CA GLN A 16 1.78 -8.07 2.25
C GLN A 16 1.22 -7.27 3.43
N ALA A 17 1.95 -7.18 4.55
CA ALA A 17 1.53 -6.39 5.72
C ALA A 17 1.40 -4.90 5.39
N HIS A 18 2.38 -4.32 4.70
CA HIS A 18 2.36 -2.93 4.25
C HIS A 18 1.22 -2.69 3.24
N SER A 19 1.02 -3.59 2.27
CA SER A 19 -0.05 -3.48 1.28
C SER A 19 -1.43 -3.47 1.93
N ARG A 20 -1.70 -4.41 2.84
CA ARG A 20 -2.97 -4.45 3.59
C ARG A 20 -3.15 -3.22 4.48
N SER A 21 -2.08 -2.74 5.12
CA SER A 21 -2.12 -1.54 5.95
C SER A 21 -2.53 -0.33 5.11
N ALA A 22 -1.86 -0.11 3.97
CA ALA A 22 -2.16 0.99 3.06
C ALA A 22 -3.63 0.99 2.60
N LEU A 23 -4.18 -0.17 2.26
CA LEU A 23 -5.57 -0.33 1.85
C LEU A 23 -6.58 -0.07 2.98
N ARG A 24 -6.20 -0.27 4.25
CA ARG A 24 -7.09 -0.09 5.41
C ARG A 24 -7.11 1.33 5.96
N ILE A 25 -6.10 2.15 5.67
CA ILE A 25 -6.00 3.52 6.18
C ILE A 25 -7.29 4.33 5.96
N PRO A 26 -7.97 4.30 4.79
CA PRO A 26 -9.22 5.04 4.60
C PRO A 26 -10.34 4.67 5.57
N SER A 27 -10.45 3.39 5.95
CA SER A 27 -11.46 2.91 6.88
C SER A 27 -11.08 3.15 8.34
N LEU A 28 -9.78 3.02 8.67
CA LEU A 28 -9.27 3.23 10.03
C LEU A 28 -9.22 4.71 10.41
N PHE A 29 -8.96 5.59 9.44
CA PHE A 29 -8.81 7.02 9.63
C PHE A 29 -9.68 7.79 8.61
N PRO A 30 -10.99 7.92 8.88
CA PRO A 30 -11.90 8.63 7.99
C PRO A 30 -11.47 10.10 7.75
N GLU A 31 -10.99 10.78 8.80
CA GLU A 31 -10.56 12.19 8.79
C GLU A 31 -9.09 12.40 8.35
N ARG A 32 -8.50 11.43 7.64
CA ARG A 32 -7.12 11.51 7.17
C ARG A 32 -6.88 12.75 6.29
N ALA A 33 -5.71 13.38 6.42
CA ALA A 33 -5.32 14.51 5.59
C ALA A 33 -4.88 14.13 4.16
N PHE A 34 -4.62 12.84 3.90
CA PHE A 34 -4.08 12.33 2.64
C PHE A 34 -4.77 11.03 2.20
N ASN A 35 -4.82 10.79 0.89
CA ASN A 35 -5.32 9.53 0.32
C ASN A 35 -4.15 8.63 -0.08
N PRO A 36 -3.85 7.55 0.68
CA PRO A 36 -2.88 6.56 0.23
C PRO A 36 -3.46 5.71 -0.90
N GLU A 37 -2.68 5.53 -1.95
CA GLU A 37 -3.01 4.68 -3.10
C GLU A 37 -1.83 3.74 -3.36
N LEU A 38 -2.02 2.44 -3.14
CA LEU A 38 -1.07 1.43 -3.59
C LEU A 38 -1.19 1.32 -5.11
N VAL A 39 -0.16 1.76 -5.83
CA VAL A 39 -0.17 1.87 -7.29
C VAL A 39 0.81 0.94 -7.98
N VAL A 40 1.81 0.45 -7.26
CA VAL A 40 2.83 -0.46 -7.79
C VAL A 40 3.17 -1.54 -6.75
N CYS A 41 3.26 -2.77 -7.23
CA CYS A 41 3.86 -3.90 -6.53
C CYS A 41 4.94 -4.49 -7.43
N SER A 42 6.08 -4.87 -6.87
CA SER A 42 7.16 -5.52 -7.60
C SER A 42 7.84 -6.55 -6.72
N ASP A 43 8.19 -7.69 -7.29
CA ASP A 43 9.02 -8.72 -6.68
C ASP A 43 10.08 -9.18 -7.70
N THR A 44 11.08 -9.92 -7.22
CA THR A 44 12.08 -10.55 -8.09
C THR A 44 11.52 -11.79 -8.80
N ASP A 45 10.48 -12.39 -8.23
CA ASP A 45 9.72 -13.48 -8.83
C ASP A 45 8.43 -12.93 -9.47
N ALA A 46 8.32 -13.03 -10.80
CA ALA A 46 7.16 -12.52 -11.54
C ALA A 46 5.86 -13.27 -11.23
N SER A 47 5.93 -14.46 -10.63
CA SER A 47 4.75 -15.24 -10.23
C SER A 47 4.19 -14.83 -8.87
N ARG A 48 4.85 -13.89 -8.18
CA ARG A 48 4.48 -13.42 -6.85
C ARG A 48 3.75 -12.08 -6.87
#